data_AF-A0A3N5NYR1-F1
#
_entry.id   AF-A0A3N5NYR1-F1
#
_cell.length_a   1.000
_cell.length_b   1.000
_cell.length_c   1.000
_cell.angle_alpha   90.00
_cell.angle_beta   90.00
_cell.angle_gamma   90.00
#
_symmetry.space_group_name_H-M   'P 1'
#
loop_
_entity.id
_entity.type
_entity.pdbx_description
1 polymer ?
#
loop_
_entity_poly.entity_id
_entity_poly.type
_entity_poly.pdbx_seq_one_letter_code
_entity_poly.pdbx_strand_id
1 'polypeptide(L)'
;RILFFATSLMVGGVVAICGPIGFVGMMVPHICRLLIGADHRYLTPATLLFGGIFLTLCDMLARTLIAPAEIPVGIITALLGGPFFVWLLLGKSASKRGII
;
A
#
# COMPACT_ATOMS: atom_id res chain seq x y z
N ARG A 1 2.51 21.98 7.58
CA ARG A 1 1.19 22.32 8.18
C ARG A 1 0.05 22.06 7.19
N ILE A 2 0.03 22.71 6.02
CA ILE A 2 -0.98 22.47 4.96
C ILE A 2 -1.09 20.99 4.56
N LEU A 3 0.04 20.30 4.37
CA LEU A 3 0.06 18.86 4.04
C LEU A 3 -0.64 17.98 5.08
N PHE A 4 -0.45 18.24 6.38
CA PHE A 4 -1.12 17.47 7.43
C PHE A 4 -2.64 17.67 7.41
N PHE A 5 -3.09 18.92 7.29
CA PHE A 5 -4.52 19.20 7.18
C PHE A 5 -5.14 18.58 5.93
N ALA A 6 -4.50 18.73 4.76
CA ALA A 6 -4.99 18.17 3.51
C ALA A 6 -5.04 16.64 3.54
N THR A 7 -3.96 15.99 3.99
CA THR A 7 -3.89 14.51 4.05
C THR A 7 -4.84 13.95 5.10
N SER A 8 -4.95 14.54 6.29
CA SER A 8 -5.90 14.10 7.30
C SER A 8 -7.35 14.24 6.84
N LEU A 9 -7.69 15.33 6.16
CA LEU A 9 -9.05 15.53 5.63
C LEU A 9 -9.37 14.54 4.50
N MET A 10 -8.42 14.33 3.58
CA MET A 10 -8.56 13.36 2.49
C MET A 10 -8.68 11.92 3.01
N VAL A 11 -7.72 11.48 3.84
CA VAL A 11 -7.69 10.12 4.37
C VAL A 11 -8.88 9.88 5.30
N GLY A 12 -9.21 10.85 6.17
CA GLY A 12 -10.36 10.75 7.05
C GLY A 12 -11.68 10.61 6.28
N GLY A 13 -11.89 11.39 5.22
CA GLY A 13 -13.07 11.28 4.36
C GLY A 13 -13.19 9.91 3.68
N VAL A 14 -12.08 9.39 3.16
CA VAL A 14 -12.06 8.06 2.52
C VAL A 14 -12.31 6.94 3.53
N VAL A 15 -11.66 6.98 4.69
CA VAL A 15 -11.80 5.95 5.73
C VAL A 15 -13.20 5.94 6.34
N ALA A 16 -13.87 7.09 6.44
CA ALA A 16 -15.25 7.16 6.93
C ALA A 16 -16.24 6.41 6.02
N ILE A 17 -15.97 6.35 4.71
CA ILE A 17 -16.86 5.70 3.73
C ILE A 17 -16.46 4.23 3.50
N CYS A 18 -15.17 3.97 3.34
CA CYS A 18 -14.66 2.65 2.94
C CYS A 18 -14.21 1.77 4.12
N GLY A 19 -14.14 2.34 5.32
CA GLY A 19 -13.51 1.70 6.47
C GLY A 19 -11.97 1.78 6.45
N PRO A 20 -11.30 1.25 7.49
CA PRO A 20 -9.85 1.30 7.61
C PRO A 20 -9.17 0.31 6.65
N ILE A 21 -8.25 0.81 5.83
CA ILE A 21 -7.45 0.01 4.89
C ILE A 21 -5.98 0.11 5.28
N GLY A 22 -5.35 -1.03 5.55
CA GLY A 22 -3.95 -1.12 5.98
C GLY A 22 -2.98 -1.39 4.82
N PHE A 23 -1.69 -1.14 5.08
CA PHE A 23 -0.51 -1.48 4.25
C PHE A 23 -0.37 -0.80 2.88
N VAL A 24 -1.45 -0.44 2.19
CA VAL A 24 -1.42 0.16 0.85
C VAL A 24 -0.52 1.41 0.81
N GLY A 25 -0.68 2.30 1.79
CA GLY A 25 0.11 3.53 1.89
C GLY A 25 1.60 3.32 2.15
N MET A 26 2.02 2.12 2.59
CA MET A 26 3.44 1.76 2.69
C MET A 26 3.91 1.01 1.44
N MET A 27 3.13 0.05 0.93
CA MET A 27 3.49 -0.79 -0.21
C MET A 27 3.64 0.01 -1.51
N VAL A 28 2.60 0.77 -1.87
CA VAL A 28 2.50 1.48 -3.15
C VAL A 28 3.70 2.42 -3.39
N PRO A 29 4.04 3.36 -2.48
CA PRO A 29 5.20 4.23 -2.69
C PRO A 29 6.53 3.48 -2.70
N HIS A 30 6.64 2.34 -2.04
CA HIS A 30 7.85 1.53 -2.08
C HIS A 30 8.01 0.79 -3.40
N ILE A 31 6.95 0.15 -3.89
CA ILE A 31 6.94 -0.55 -5.18
C ILE A 31 7.24 0.45 -6.30
N CYS A 32 6.55 1.60 -6.32
CA CYS A 32 6.82 2.63 -7.32
C CYS A 32 8.25 3.19 -7.22
N ARG A 33 8.81 3.32 -6.02
CA ARG A 33 10.19 3.77 -5.83
C ARG A 33 11.21 2.77 -6.36
N LEU A 34 10.95 1.47 -6.24
CA LEU A 34 11.80 0.42 -6.81
C LEU A 34 11.72 0.37 -8.35
N LEU A 35 10.56 0.70 -8.93
CA LEU A 35 10.35 0.66 -10.39
C LEU A 35 10.83 1.92 -11.12
N ILE A 36 10.57 3.11 -10.56
CA ILE A 36 10.74 4.41 -11.26
C ILE A 36 11.89 5.23 -10.65
N GLY A 37 12.32 4.92 -9.43
CA GLY A 37 13.33 5.69 -8.70
C GLY A 37 12.76 6.68 -7.67
N ALA A 38 13.61 7.55 -7.14
CA ALA A 38 13.29 8.41 -5.99
C ALA A 38 12.75 9.81 -6.36
N ASP A 39 12.68 10.13 -7.65
CA ASP A 39 12.24 11.45 -8.12
C ASP A 39 10.75 11.69 -7.89
N HIS A 40 10.45 12.63 -6.98
CA HIS A 40 9.07 12.88 -6.52
C HIS A 40 8.14 13.40 -7.63
N ARG A 41 8.69 14.05 -8.66
CA ARG A 41 7.93 14.56 -9.81
C ARG A 41 7.25 13.44 -10.61
N TYR A 42 7.88 12.26 -10.67
CA TYR A 42 7.32 11.08 -11.34
C TYR A 42 6.71 10.10 -10.34
N LEU A 43 7.26 10.02 -9.13
CA LEU A 43 6.79 9.11 -8.09
C LEU A 43 5.38 9.47 -7.61
N THR A 44 5.04 10.76 -7.50
CA THR A 44 3.71 11.19 -7.04
C THR A 44 2.57 10.80 -8.00
N PRO A 45 2.62 11.09 -9.32
CA PRO A 45 1.58 10.62 -10.22
C PRO A 45 1.59 9.10 -10.38
N ALA A 46 2.77 8.46 -10.36
CA ALA A 46 2.87 7.01 -10.47
C ALA A 46 2.23 6.28 -9.28
N THR A 47 2.46 6.76 -8.05
CA THR A 47 1.87 6.16 -6.84
C THR A 47 0.36 6.34 -6.76
N LEU A 48 -0.16 7.46 -7.27
CA LEU A 48 -1.60 7.70 -7.37
C LEU A 48 -2.26 6.67 -8.31
N LEU A 49 -1.70 6.48 -9.52
CA LEU A 49 -2.24 5.53 -10.50
C LEU A 49 -2.06 4.08 -10.04
N PHE A 50 -0.85 3.72 -9.61
CA PHE A 50 -0.53 2.36 -9.16
C PHE A 50 -1.32 1.97 -7.92
N GLY A 51 -1.50 2.89 -6.96
CA GLY A 51 -2.30 2.66 -5.77
C GLY A 51 -3.78 2.42 -6.07
N GLY A 52 -4.36 3.19 -7.00
CA GLY A 52 -5.73 2.98 -7.46
C GLY A 52 -5.93 1.61 -8.10
N ILE A 53 -5.05 1.22 -9.03
CA ILE A 53 -5.09 -0.08 -9.71
C ILE A 53 -4.90 -1.23 -8.71
N PHE A 54 -3.95 -1.09 -7.78
CA PHE A 54 -3.69 -2.10 -6.77
C PHE A 54 -4.89 -2.32 -5.85
N LEU A 55 -5.51 -1.23 -5.39
CA LEU A 55 -6.65 -1.32 -4.49
C LEU A 55 -7.89 -1.89 -5.19
N THR A 56 -8.17 -1.50 -6.43
CA THR A 56 -9.29 -2.07 -7.20
C THR A 56 -9.10 -3.56 -7.48
N LEU A 57 -7.87 -3.99 -7.76
CA LEU A 57 -7.56 -5.42 -7.92
C LEU A 57 -7.78 -6.19 -6.60
N CYS A 58 -7.35 -5.61 -5.48
CA CYS A 58 -7.58 -6.21 -4.15
C CYS A 58 -9.08 -6.29 -3.82
N ASP A 59 -9.87 -5.25 -4.14
CA ASP A 59 -11.32 -5.24 -3.93
C ASP A 59 -12.01 -6.31 -4.78
N MET A 60 -11.61 -6.43 -6.06
CA MET A 60 -12.12 -7.48 -6.95
C MET A 60 -11.81 -8.88 -6.40
N LEU A 61 -10.60 -9.11 -5.89
CA LEU A 61 -10.23 -10.38 -5.26
C LEU A 61 -11.02 -10.65 -3.97
N ALA A 62 -11.23 -9.61 -3.15
CA ALA A 62 -12.00 -9.72 -1.91
C ALA A 62 -13.45 -10.16 -2.19
N ARG A 63 -14.06 -9.63 -3.26
CA ARG A 63 -15.43 -9.99 -3.67
C ARG A 63 -15.55 -11.35 -4.35
N THR A 64 -14.50 -11.83 -5.02
CA THR A 64 -14.55 -13.05 -5.83
C THR A 64 -14.15 -14.32 -5.07
N LEU A 65 -13.25 -14.23 -4.08
CA LEU A 65 -12.68 -15.41 -3.41
C LEU A 65 -13.67 -16.16 -2.49
N ILE A 66 -14.62 -15.48 -1.84
CA ILE A 66 -15.55 -16.10 -0.89
C ILE A 66 -16.97 -15.57 -1.09
N ALA A 67 -17.54 -15.69 -2.30
CA ALA A 67 -18.99 -15.51 -2.44
C ALA A 67 -19.73 -16.60 -1.62
N PRO A 68 -20.68 -16.28 -0.71
CA PRO A 68 -21.45 -15.04 -0.55
C PRO A 68 -21.02 -14.13 0.63
N ALA A 69 -19.89 -14.39 1.28
CA ALA A 69 -19.41 -13.61 2.41
C ALA A 69 -18.50 -12.45 1.94
N GLU A 70 -18.89 -11.22 2.22
CA GLU A 70 -18.07 -10.05 1.86
C GLU A 70 -16.89 -9.90 2.83
N ILE A 71 -15.68 -10.22 2.35
CA ILE A 71 -14.46 -9.97 3.10
C ILE A 71 -14.10 -8.49 2.96
N PRO A 72 -13.81 -7.78 4.07
CA PRO A 72 -13.24 -6.44 3.99
C PRO A 72 -11.92 -6.45 3.21
N VAL A 73 -11.80 -5.59 2.19
CA VAL A 73 -10.58 -5.47 1.37
C VAL A 73 -9.32 -5.24 2.20
N GLY A 74 -9.46 -4.58 3.36
CA GLY A 74 -8.36 -4.36 4.31
C GLY A 74 -7.70 -5.64 4.84
N ILE A 75 -8.43 -6.75 4.92
CA ILE A 75 -7.85 -8.05 5.31
C ILE A 75 -6.96 -8.59 4.20
N ILE A 76 -7.44 -8.52 2.95
CA ILE A 76 -6.67 -8.96 1.77
C ILE A 76 -5.39 -8.11 1.63
N THR A 77 -5.50 -6.79 1.77
CA THR A 77 -4.31 -5.91 1.68
C THR A 77 -3.34 -6.14 2.84
N ALA A 78 -3.82 -6.46 4.04
CA ALA A 78 -2.95 -6.81 5.17
C ALA A 78 -2.24 -8.16 4.98
N LEU A 79 -2.94 -9.16 4.46
CA LEU A 79 -2.36 -10.47 4.14
C LEU A 79 -1.27 -10.39 3.07
N LEU A 80 -1.40 -9.48 2.10
CA LEU A 80 -0.37 -9.21 1.10
C LEU A 80 0.76 -8.32 1.66
N GLY A 81 0.40 -7.32 2.45
CA GLY A 81 1.32 -6.32 2.97
C GLY A 81 2.26 -6.83 4.07
N GLY A 82 1.80 -7.75 4.91
CA GLY A 82 2.62 -8.37 5.94
C GLY A 82 3.85 -9.10 5.37
N PRO A 83 3.67 -10.07 4.46
CA PRO A 83 4.77 -10.75 3.77
C PRO A 83 5.67 -9.78 2.99
N PHE A 84 5.09 -8.80 2.30
CA PHE A 84 5.86 -7.79 1.56
C PHE A 84 6.77 -6.98 2.50
N PHE A 85 6.26 -6.55 3.64
CA PHE A 85 7.02 -5.82 4.65
C PHE A 85 8.16 -6.66 5.23
N VAL A 86 7.89 -7.93 5.55
CA VAL A 86 8.91 -8.87 6.04
C VAL A 86 10.01 -9.09 5.00
N TRP A 87 9.64 -9.31 3.73
CA TRP A 87 10.60 -9.45 2.63
C TRP A 87 11.50 -8.22 2.50
N LEU A 88 10.92 -7.02 2.59
CA LEU A 88 11.67 -5.77 2.53
C LEU A 88 12.66 -5.60 3.70
N LEU A 89 12.23 -5.98 4.91
CA LEU A 89 13.07 -5.94 6.10
C LEU A 89 14.24 -6.93 6.01
N LEU A 90 13.98 -8.15 5.55
CA LEU A 90 14.98 -9.19 5.39
C LEU A 90 15.98 -8.87 4.27
N GLY A 91 15.50 -8.36 3.13
CA GLY A 91 16.32 -8.02 1.97
C GLY A 91 17.37 -6.93 2.25
N LYS A 92 17.07 -5.95 3.12
CA LYS A 92 18.06 -4.93 3.53
C LYS A 92 18.97 -5.39 4.65
N SER A 93 18.52 -6.31 5.51
CA SER A 93 19.30 -6.78 6.66
C SER A 93 20.38 -7.81 6.26
N ALA A 94 20.14 -8.61 5.22
CA ALA A 94 21.13 -9.56 4.69
C ALA A 94 22.39 -8.89 4.13
N SER A 95 22.30 -7.62 3.69
CA SER A 95 23.44 -6.87 3.17
C SER A 95 24.40 -6.34 4.23
N LYS A 96 24.05 -6.34 5.53
CA LYS A 96 24.92 -5.85 6.61
C LYS A 96 25.59 -6.94 7.45
N ARG A 97 25.31 -8.23 7.22
CA ARG A 97 25.83 -9.33 8.04
C ARG A 97 27.03 -10.07 7.41
N GLY A 98 27.58 -9.56 6.30
CA GLY A 98 28.79 -10.10 5.65
C GLY A 98 30.08 -9.34 5.97
N ILE A 99 30.08 -8.41 6.93
CA ILE A 99 31.26 -7.65 7.38
C ILE A 99 31.27 -7.64 8.91
N ILE A 100 31.53 -8.79 9.51
CA ILE A 100 32.16 -8.95 10.83
C ILE A 100 32.86 -10.29 10.84
#